data_AF-A0A1G4FG33-F1
#
_entry.id   AF-A0A1G4FG33-F1
#
_cell.length_a   1.000
_cell.length_b   1.000
_cell.length_c   1.000
_cell.angle_alpha   90.00
_cell.angle_beta   90.00
_cell.angle_gamma   90.00
#
_symmetry.space_group_name_H-M   'P 1'
#
loop_
_entity.id
_entity.type
_entity.pdbx_description
1 polymer ?
#
loop_
_entity_poly.entity_id
_entity_poly.type
_entity_poly.pdbx_seq_one_letter_code
_entity_poly.pdbx_strand_id
1 'polypeptide(L)'
;MELILSLALLSVVLLLVFNIYFLGKNIFDRSVHERGMQGNVRIAVDKVTEEIRTADFITSEVPEDGEINGKDEYYSIEIDGDELIKTKYPENEEEKSIATLSDILFKPKNGGLSLKISRDSYEIETEIPLENNPSIDIDNEGTHVIYYTKR
;
A
#
# COMPACT_ATOMS: atom_id res chain seq x y z
N MET A 1 -33.97 -28.90 45.39
CA MET A 1 -32.99 -29.64 44.56
C MET A 1 -33.05 -29.19 43.11
N GLU A 2 -34.21 -29.19 42.45
CA GLU A 2 -34.35 -28.72 41.05
C GLU A 2 -33.78 -27.33 40.80
N LEU A 3 -34.05 -26.36 41.68
CA LEU A 3 -33.57 -24.99 41.53
C LEU A 3 -32.03 -24.89 41.50
N ILE A 4 -31.35 -25.69 42.34
CA ILE A 4 -29.88 -25.74 42.41
C ILE A 4 -29.33 -26.41 41.14
N LEU A 5 -29.98 -27.48 40.68
CA LEU A 5 -29.60 -28.21 39.48
C LEU A 5 -29.76 -27.35 38.21
N SER A 6 -30.86 -26.61 38.12
CA SER A 6 -31.12 -25.66 37.03
C SER A 6 -30.12 -24.51 37.03
N LEU A 7 -29.73 -24.00 38.21
CA LEU A 7 -28.74 -22.94 38.32
C LEU A 7 -27.34 -23.41 37.90
N ALA A 8 -26.95 -24.63 38.30
CA ALA A 8 -25.70 -25.24 37.88
C ALA A 8 -25.65 -25.45 36.36
N LEU A 9 -26.76 -25.92 35.77
CA LEU A 9 -26.87 -26.08 34.32
C LEU A 9 -26.76 -24.73 33.60
N LEU A 10 -27.42 -23.69 34.13
CA LEU A 10 -27.35 -22.34 33.59
C LEU A 10 -25.92 -21.80 33.61
N SER A 11 -25.16 -22.01 34.69
CA SER A 11 -23.76 -21.58 34.77
C SER A 11 -22.89 -22.24 33.71
N VAL A 12 -23.10 -23.54 33.45
CA VAL A 12 -22.38 -24.27 32.38
C VAL A 12 -22.74 -23.70 31.00
N VAL A 13 -24.03 -23.48 30.75
CA VAL A 13 -24.49 -22.89 29.49
C VAL A 13 -23.91 -21.48 29.30
N LEU A 14 -23.93 -20.64 30.33
CA LEU A 14 -23.35 -19.31 30.27
C LEU A 14 -21.86 -19.36 29.97
N LEU A 15 -21.09 -20.23 30.62
CA LEU A 15 -19.66 -20.41 30.34
C LEU A 15 -19.41 -20.77 28.87
N LEU A 16 -20.23 -21.66 28.29
CA LEU A 16 -20.12 -22.01 26.87
C LEU A 16 -20.42 -20.81 25.97
N VAL A 17 -21.51 -20.08 26.25
CA VAL A 17 -21.89 -18.88 25.49
C VAL A 17 -20.81 -17.81 25.54
N PHE A 18 -20.23 -17.54 26.72
CA PHE A 18 -19.15 -16.58 26.88
C PHE A 18 -17.92 -16.98 26.05
N ASN A 19 -17.50 -18.24 26.11
CA ASN A 19 -16.35 -18.71 25.35
C ASN A 19 -16.57 -18.56 23.84
N ILE A 20 -17.75 -18.94 23.34
CA ILE A 20 -18.10 -18.80 21.92
C ILE A 20 -18.13 -17.33 21.52
N TYR A 21 -18.72 -16.45 22.35
CA TYR A 21 -18.78 -15.02 22.09
C TYR A 21 -17.39 -14.40 21.98
N PHE A 22 -16.50 -14.64 22.95
CA PHE A 22 -15.15 -14.08 22.93
C PHE A 22 -14.32 -14.63 21.78
N LEU A 23 -14.44 -15.93 21.49
CA LEU A 23 -13.80 -16.53 20.33
C LEU A 23 -14.27 -15.87 19.03
N GLY A 24 -15.59 -15.73 18.86
CA GLY A 24 -16.17 -15.09 17.68
C GLY A 24 -15.73 -13.63 17.52
N LYS A 25 -15.74 -12.88 18.62
CA LYS A 25 -15.27 -11.49 18.65
C LYS A 25 -13.80 -11.37 18.24
N ASN A 26 -12.93 -12.19 18.82
CA ASN A 26 -11.50 -12.16 18.49
C ASN A 26 -11.23 -12.50 17.02
N ILE A 27 -11.95 -13.50 16.48
CA ILE A 27 -11.84 -13.87 15.06
C ILE A 27 -12.34 -12.72 14.17
N PHE A 28 -13.45 -12.09 14.54
CA PHE A 28 -14.01 -10.96 13.80
C PHE A 28 -13.05 -9.77 13.80
N ASP A 29 -12.57 -9.34 14.96
CA ASP A 29 -11.67 -8.19 15.10
C ASP A 29 -10.37 -8.40 14.30
N ARG A 30 -9.79 -9.60 14.39
CA ARG A 30 -8.63 -9.98 13.57
C ARG A 30 -8.94 -9.92 12.08
N SER A 31 -10.09 -10.44 11.66
CA SER A 31 -10.49 -10.45 10.25
C SER A 31 -10.71 -9.04 9.71
N VAL A 32 -11.29 -8.15 10.50
CA VAL A 32 -11.49 -6.73 10.10
C VAL A 32 -10.14 -6.05 9.95
N HIS A 33 -9.22 -6.26 10.90
CA HIS A 33 -7.87 -5.70 10.83
C HIS A 33 -7.09 -6.21 9.60
N GLU A 34 -7.07 -7.52 9.37
CA GLU A 34 -6.42 -8.11 8.19
C GLU A 34 -7.01 -7.60 6.87
N ARG A 35 -8.34 -7.48 6.76
CA ARG A 35 -8.98 -6.89 5.56
C ARG A 35 -8.63 -5.43 5.37
N GLY A 36 -8.51 -4.65 6.45
CA GLY A 36 -8.09 -3.25 6.38
C GLY A 36 -6.70 -3.11 5.76
N MET A 37 -5.73 -3.88 6.27
CA MET A 37 -4.36 -3.90 5.74
C MET A 37 -4.33 -4.29 4.25
N GLN A 38 -5.03 -5.36 3.87
CA GLN A 38 -5.12 -5.80 2.48
C GLN A 38 -5.79 -4.77 1.58
N GLY A 39 -6.82 -4.09 2.08
CA GLY A 39 -7.51 -3.02 1.38
C GLY A 39 -6.57 -1.85 1.06
N ASN A 40 -5.80 -1.40 2.05
CA ASN A 40 -4.84 -0.32 1.87
C ASN A 40 -3.78 -0.66 0.83
N VAL A 41 -3.15 -1.83 0.95
CA VAL A 41 -2.13 -2.27 -0.01
C VAL A 41 -2.71 -2.36 -1.42
N ARG A 42 -3.93 -2.89 -1.59
CA ARG A 42 -4.56 -2.97 -2.92
C ARG A 42 -4.87 -1.60 -3.51
N ILE A 43 -5.45 -0.68 -2.73
CA ILE A 43 -5.74 0.68 -3.19
C ILE A 43 -4.45 1.39 -3.62
N ALA A 44 -3.37 1.21 -2.86
CA ALA A 44 -2.07 1.78 -3.19
C ALA A 44 -1.50 1.17 -4.48
N VAL A 45 -1.53 -0.17 -4.62
CA VAL A 45 -1.09 -0.85 -5.85
C VAL A 45 -1.85 -0.33 -7.06
N ASP A 46 -3.18 -0.24 -6.99
CA ASP A 46 -4.01 0.19 -8.12
C ASP A 46 -3.67 1.63 -8.52
N LYS A 47 -3.57 2.54 -7.54
CA LYS A 47 -3.19 3.94 -7.77
C LYS A 47 -1.79 4.09 -8.38
N VAL A 48 -0.79 3.47 -7.77
CA VAL A 48 0.60 3.55 -8.27
C VAL A 48 0.71 2.93 -9.66
N THR A 49 0.01 1.82 -9.91
CA THR A 49 -0.01 1.18 -11.23
C THR A 49 -0.64 2.09 -12.27
N GLU A 50 -1.79 2.71 -11.98
CA GLU A 50 -2.44 3.65 -12.88
C GLU A 50 -1.55 4.87 -13.17
N GLU A 51 -0.87 5.37 -12.15
CA GLU A 51 0.04 6.50 -12.28
C GLU A 51 1.25 6.14 -13.14
N ILE A 52 1.92 5.02 -12.88
CA ILE A 52 3.21 4.70 -13.49
C ILE A 52 3.08 4.04 -14.86
N ARG A 53 1.96 3.37 -15.16
CA ARG A 53 1.75 2.68 -16.44
C ARG A 53 1.96 3.58 -17.66
N THR A 54 1.60 4.86 -17.54
CA THR A 54 1.68 5.86 -18.62
C THR A 54 2.89 6.79 -18.51
N ALA A 55 3.83 6.51 -17.61
CA ALA A 55 5.04 7.30 -17.47
C ALA A 55 5.91 7.21 -18.73
N ASP A 56 6.55 8.34 -19.09
CA ASP A 56 7.50 8.45 -20.20
C ASP A 56 8.96 8.27 -19.74
N PHE A 57 9.23 8.60 -18.48
CA PHE A 57 10.54 8.51 -17.86
C PHE A 57 10.36 8.29 -16.36
N ILE A 58 11.19 7.45 -15.75
CA ILE A 58 11.17 7.14 -14.31
C ILE A 58 12.61 7.17 -13.78
N THR A 59 12.84 7.85 -12.66
CA THR A 59 14.15 7.95 -12.00
C THR A 59 14.02 7.90 -10.47
N SER A 60 15.07 7.51 -9.77
CA SER A 60 15.17 7.62 -8.31
C SER A 60 15.72 8.97 -7.82
N GLU A 61 16.32 9.76 -8.71
CA GLU A 61 16.97 11.03 -8.37
C GLU A 61 16.50 12.16 -9.29
N VAL A 62 16.32 13.36 -8.72
CA VAL A 62 16.10 14.59 -9.49
C VAL A 62 17.45 15.22 -9.80
N PRO A 63 17.79 15.51 -11.07
CA PRO A 63 19.05 16.15 -11.40
C PRO A 63 19.16 17.58 -10.85
N GLU A 64 20.39 18.12 -10.75
CA GLU A 64 20.65 19.46 -10.19
C GLU A 64 20.00 20.61 -10.98
N ASP A 65 19.70 20.40 -12.26
CA ASP A 65 18.99 21.37 -13.10
C ASP A 65 17.49 21.47 -12.76
N GLY A 66 16.96 20.54 -11.97
CA GLY A 66 15.55 20.48 -11.57
C GLY A 66 14.62 19.98 -12.67
N GLU A 67 15.15 19.49 -13.79
CA GLU A 67 14.38 18.97 -14.92
C GLU A 67 14.49 17.45 -14.99
N ILE A 68 13.38 16.78 -15.30
CA ILE A 68 13.38 15.33 -15.53
C ILE A 68 13.10 15.09 -17.00
N ASN A 69 14.04 14.46 -17.71
CA ASN A 69 13.94 14.20 -19.14
C ASN A 69 13.63 15.47 -19.98
N GLY A 70 14.22 16.62 -19.57
CA GLY A 70 14.01 17.93 -20.23
C GLY A 70 12.62 18.53 -20.03
N LYS A 71 11.90 18.10 -18.98
CA LYS A 71 10.60 18.67 -18.57
C LYS A 71 10.72 19.28 -17.18
N ASP A 72 10.21 20.51 -17.05
CA ASP A 72 10.03 21.21 -15.77
C ASP A 72 8.91 20.60 -14.92
N GLU A 73 7.88 20.03 -15.58
CA GLU A 73 6.76 19.39 -14.92
C GLU A 73 7.02 17.89 -14.76
N TYR A 74 7.05 17.44 -13.51
CA TYR A 74 7.21 16.04 -13.13
C TYR A 74 6.43 15.72 -11.86
N TYR A 75 6.34 14.44 -11.58
CA TYR A 75 5.59 13.88 -10.46
C TYR A 75 6.52 13.04 -9.59
N SER A 76 6.20 12.92 -8.32
CA SER A 76 6.84 11.97 -7.41
C SER A 76 5.79 11.09 -6.74
N ILE A 77 6.19 9.88 -6.36
CA ILE A 77 5.44 9.01 -5.46
C ILE A 77 6.37 8.55 -4.34
N GLU A 78 5.94 8.79 -3.11
CA GLU A 78 6.65 8.40 -1.88
C GLU A 78 5.68 8.06 -0.74
N ILE A 79 6.21 7.49 0.33
CA ILE A 79 5.51 7.39 1.61
C ILE A 79 6.03 8.50 2.53
N ASP A 80 5.13 9.36 2.99
CA ASP A 80 5.41 10.30 4.07
C ASP A 80 4.65 9.86 5.33
N GLY A 81 5.41 9.54 6.39
CA GLY A 81 4.88 8.92 7.59
C GLY A 81 4.31 7.53 7.31
N ASP A 82 3.00 7.45 7.11
CA ASP A 82 2.30 6.22 6.74
C ASP A 82 1.33 6.39 5.57
N GLU A 83 1.33 7.55 4.91
CA GLU A 83 0.46 7.85 3.78
C GLU A 83 1.23 7.79 2.46
N LEU A 84 0.62 7.22 1.42
CA LEU A 84 1.14 7.34 0.06
C LEU A 84 0.84 8.74 -0.47
N ILE A 85 1.87 9.50 -0.81
CA ILE A 85 1.76 10.85 -1.36
C ILE A 85 2.22 10.85 -2.81
N LYS A 86 1.46 11.54 -3.64
CA LYS A 86 1.86 11.96 -4.97
C LYS A 86 2.07 13.46 -4.96
N THR A 87 3.22 13.93 -5.42
CA THR A 87 3.51 15.37 -5.49
C THR A 87 3.76 15.79 -6.93
N LYS A 88 3.10 16.85 -7.38
CA LYS A 88 3.30 17.48 -8.69
C LYS A 88 4.24 18.69 -8.56
N TYR A 89 5.30 18.69 -9.35
CA TYR A 89 6.27 19.77 -9.43
C TYR A 89 6.10 20.56 -10.73
N PRO A 90 6.43 21.87 -10.74
CA PRO A 90 7.01 22.65 -9.63
C PRO A 90 5.98 23.23 -8.64
N GLU A 91 4.69 22.99 -8.85
CA GLU A 91 3.60 23.59 -8.07
C GLU A 91 3.60 23.16 -6.58
N ASN A 92 4.31 22.07 -6.25
CA ASN A 92 4.28 21.40 -4.94
C ASN A 92 2.85 21.05 -4.52
N GLU A 93 2.04 20.62 -5.49
CA GLU A 93 0.68 20.16 -5.23
C GLU A 93 0.72 18.70 -4.78
N GLU A 94 0.34 18.46 -3.53
CA GLU A 94 0.32 17.12 -2.93
C GLU A 94 -1.09 16.50 -3.00
N GLU A 95 -1.15 15.30 -3.55
CA GLU A 95 -2.32 14.44 -3.53
C GLU A 95 -2.05 13.27 -2.58
N LYS A 96 -2.72 13.28 -1.43
CA LYS A 96 -2.63 12.22 -0.42
C LYS A 96 -3.59 11.08 -0.74
N SER A 97 -3.08 9.85 -0.72
CA SER A 97 -3.92 8.67 -0.80
C SER A 97 -4.57 8.35 0.54
N ILE A 98 -5.78 7.78 0.50
CA ILE A 98 -6.46 7.23 1.68
C ILE A 98 -5.80 5.94 2.21
N ALA A 99 -4.87 5.35 1.45
CA ALA A 99 -4.20 4.12 1.82
C ALA A 99 -3.06 4.40 2.79
N THR A 100 -3.09 3.75 3.96
CA THR A 100 -1.96 3.77 4.90
C THR A 100 -1.08 2.54 4.73
N LEU A 101 0.22 2.78 4.59
CA LEU A 101 1.25 1.81 4.23
C LEU A 101 2.38 1.81 5.27
N SER A 102 3.25 0.82 5.21
CA SER A 102 4.47 0.74 6.02
C SER A 102 5.72 0.90 5.17
N ASP A 103 5.67 0.43 3.92
CA ASP A 103 6.80 0.52 2.99
C ASP A 103 6.31 0.42 1.54
N ILE A 104 7.09 1.01 0.64
CA ILE A 104 6.98 0.92 -0.81
C ILE A 104 8.37 0.77 -1.40
N LEU A 105 8.55 -0.13 -2.35
CA LEU A 105 9.82 -0.37 -3.00
C LEU A 105 9.60 -0.61 -4.49
N PHE A 106 10.29 0.19 -5.30
CA PHE A 106 10.27 0.14 -6.76
C PHE A 106 11.58 -0.47 -7.25
N LYS A 107 11.50 -1.47 -8.13
CA LYS A 107 12.68 -2.09 -8.74
C LYS A 107 12.55 -2.15 -10.25
N PRO A 108 13.61 -1.86 -11.01
CA PRO A 108 13.60 -2.05 -12.45
C PRO A 108 13.39 -3.53 -12.80
N LYS A 109 12.61 -3.78 -13.85
CA LYS A 109 12.43 -5.12 -14.42
C LYS A 109 12.41 -5.05 -15.95
N ASN A 110 12.74 -6.14 -16.63
CA ASN A 110 12.70 -6.19 -18.10
C ASN A 110 11.31 -5.82 -18.63
N GLY A 111 11.19 -4.64 -19.25
CA GLY A 111 9.95 -4.14 -19.84
C GLY A 111 8.93 -3.57 -18.84
N GLY A 112 9.33 -3.30 -17.59
CA GLY A 112 8.43 -2.75 -16.59
C GLY A 112 9.08 -2.38 -15.26
N LEU A 113 8.24 -2.20 -14.25
CA LEU A 113 8.67 -1.89 -12.88
C LEU A 113 8.08 -2.93 -11.92
N SER A 114 8.90 -3.53 -11.06
CA SER A 114 8.39 -4.30 -9.91
C SER A 114 8.03 -3.31 -8.81
N LEU A 115 6.81 -3.43 -8.30
CA LEU A 115 6.29 -2.66 -7.18
C LEU A 115 6.04 -3.60 -6.02
N LYS A 116 6.69 -3.32 -4.90
CA LYS A 116 6.48 -4.01 -3.65
C LYS A 116 5.90 -3.03 -2.64
N ILE A 117 4.72 -3.33 -2.08
CA ILE A 117 4.03 -2.51 -1.09
C ILE A 117 3.72 -3.37 0.14
N SER A 118 3.94 -2.81 1.33
CA SER A 118 3.60 -3.48 2.59
C SER A 118 2.78 -2.60 3.53
N ARG A 119 1.97 -3.25 4.36
CA ARG A 119 1.36 -2.68 5.57
C ARG A 119 1.43 -3.71 6.69
N ASP A 120 2.17 -3.38 7.73
CA ASP A 120 2.42 -4.23 8.90
C ASP A 120 2.90 -5.65 8.50
N SER A 121 2.03 -6.66 8.61
CA SER A 121 2.36 -8.07 8.30
C SER A 121 1.92 -8.51 6.90
N TYR A 122 1.30 -7.62 6.13
CA TYR A 122 0.79 -7.91 4.80
C TYR A 122 1.64 -7.22 3.74
N GLU A 123 1.95 -7.95 2.67
CA GLU A 123 2.84 -7.50 1.60
C GLU A 123 2.32 -8.03 0.26
N ILE A 124 2.36 -7.18 -0.76
CA ILE A 124 2.14 -7.57 -2.16
C ILE A 124 3.34 -7.10 -2.98
N GLU A 125 3.82 -7.97 -3.84
CA GLU A 125 4.71 -7.63 -4.95
C GLU A 125 3.96 -7.84 -6.27
N THR A 126 4.00 -6.85 -7.15
CA THR A 126 3.33 -6.87 -8.46
C THR A 126 4.23 -6.26 -9.51
N GLU A 127 3.99 -6.62 -10.76
CA GLU A 127 4.66 -6.06 -11.93
C GLU A 127 3.77 -5.04 -12.59
N ILE A 128 4.31 -3.84 -12.85
CA ILE A 128 3.65 -2.78 -13.60
C ILE A 128 4.19 -2.82 -15.03
N PRO A 129 3.38 -3.29 -16.01
CA PRO A 129 3.73 -3.15 -17.41
C PRO A 129 3.65 -1.67 -17.80
N LEU A 130 4.66 -1.18 -18.52
CA LEU A 130 4.76 0.22 -18.92
C LEU A 130 4.37 0.34 -20.40
N GLU A 131 3.35 1.14 -20.70
CA GLU A 131 2.79 1.23 -22.06
C GLU A 131 3.71 1.98 -23.02
N ASN A 132 4.38 3.02 -22.54
CA ASN A 132 5.22 3.90 -23.36
C ASN A 132 6.67 3.42 -23.50
N ASN A 133 7.03 2.27 -22.92
CA ASN A 133 8.40 1.77 -22.82
C ASN A 133 9.39 2.86 -22.36
N PRO A 134 9.15 3.46 -21.17
CA PRO A 134 9.93 4.58 -20.69
C PRO A 134 11.38 4.16 -20.41
N SER A 135 12.28 5.16 -20.42
CA SER A 135 13.60 4.98 -19.83
C SER A 135 13.44 4.92 -18.30
N ILE A 136 14.04 3.90 -17.68
CA ILE A 136 14.05 3.71 -16.24
C ILE A 136 15.49 3.88 -15.76
N ASP A 137 15.72 4.90 -14.93
CA ASP A 137 16.98 5.18 -14.27
C ASP A 137 16.85 4.92 -12.76
N ILE A 138 16.79 3.63 -12.41
CA ILE A 138 16.72 3.15 -11.03
C ILE A 138 17.76 2.04 -10.92
N ASP A 139 18.48 2.00 -9.80
CA ASP A 139 19.41 0.91 -9.53
C ASP A 139 18.69 -0.45 -9.33
N ASN A 140 19.46 -1.53 -9.31
CA ASN A 140 18.91 -2.87 -9.09
C ASN A 140 18.52 -3.13 -7.62
N GLU A 141 18.99 -2.31 -6.68
CA GLU A 141 18.63 -2.44 -5.26
C GLU A 141 17.20 -1.95 -5.02
N GLY A 142 16.72 -1.05 -5.87
CA GLY A 142 15.42 -0.44 -5.85
C GLY A 142 15.42 0.86 -5.04
N THR A 143 14.33 1.60 -5.18
CA THR A 143 14.14 2.88 -4.48
C THR A 143 12.78 2.91 -3.78
N HIS A 144 12.70 3.66 -2.69
CA HIS A 144 11.45 3.92 -1.97
C HIS A 144 10.70 5.16 -2.50
N VAL A 145 11.39 5.97 -3.32
CA VAL A 145 10.82 7.16 -3.95
C VAL A 145 11.13 7.13 -5.43
N ILE A 146 10.14 7.42 -6.26
CA ILE A 146 10.34 7.59 -7.69
C ILE A 146 9.87 8.95 -8.15
N TYR A 147 10.56 9.48 -9.14
CA TYR A 147 10.15 10.65 -9.90
C TYR A 147 9.88 10.24 -11.33
N TYR A 148 8.82 10.78 -11.92
CA TYR A 148 8.42 10.41 -13.26
C TYR A 148 7.78 11.56 -14.02
N THR A 149 7.86 11.47 -15.34
CA THR A 149 7.16 12.40 -16.25
C THR A 149 6.05 11.69 -16.99
N LYS A 150 5.03 12.46 -17.38
CA LYS A 150 3.91 12.03 -18.20
C LYS A 150 3.77 12.91 -19.43
N ARG A 151 3.08 12.38 -20.43
CA ARG A 151 2.79 13.05 -21.69
C ARG A 151 1.58 13.96 -21.62
#